data_AF-A0A2N2ZKP8-F1
#
_entry.id   AF-A0A2N2ZKP8-F1
#
_cell.length_a   1.000
_cell.length_b   1.000
_cell.length_c   1.000
_cell.angle_alpha   90.00
_cell.angle_beta   90.00
_cell.angle_gamma   90.00
#
_symmetry.space_group_name_H-M   'P 1'
#
loop_
_entity.id
_entity.type
_entity.pdbx_description
1 polymer ?
#
loop_
_entity_poly.entity_id
_entity_poly.type
_entity_poly.pdbx_seq_one_letter_code
_entity_poly.pdbx_strand_id
1 'polypeptide(L)'
;MNFLPIGDLEIKIDLSILRRISQRHSVLLYQHEGLIYADNTRIGNRNNVNTEFELFFEKSRLTRCDLTLTPEYSCPLIVIEDIISHPHKWPAAEKLWAIGCESMTKQQLKALQTNHNTENIYVHFDTSVLENQHNYVDPLIYLFRGIHCGHEKLIVLLQFKTIHMGIWGGGIVERDNLIQGNQIYILRNCPDSISFFSLICSEAMNFPEAMQQNQQAIQGWIDCPFLIYNPQLNPDPTHQNFTDFRKFVFRFSKKEIISLNWNNKSKIGDADFMKYKTSRSGFYIQSEEIDLSPARIKKNHMRGMYYFFYGIKKHAFLLNSTPTVFHVAIPPVDIIYALNQQIRREGPELLETCDFNAARNAIETLPNEISDQHVNYLTGVGCTCNFLITHQNCILEKEKLVCLTSGKIDKELGSTWSNIPNIFSIKINEDSEVNRRITFTEDTYPDSLAQRSNYIDTIAVLNDYVLPDKDVYPDSIADLKTDELVIGYNADSNADNYKFNVLTITGERRIATICFIGTMPDGVIEKTFDFLQAMFDKDNNHKRRVVVFYKRGNTILSKYDLNAGNIAVTSDFEGPTFLK
;
A
#
# COMPACT_ATOMS: atom_id res chain seq x y z
N MET A 1 0.56 -27.61 2.21
CA MET A 1 1.67 -26.81 2.75
C MET A 1 2.15 -27.46 4.04
N ASN A 2 3.44 -27.79 4.15
CA ASN A 2 4.02 -28.29 5.40
C ASN A 2 4.88 -27.20 6.04
N PHE A 3 4.52 -26.75 7.24
CA PHE A 3 5.27 -25.72 7.95
C PHE A 3 6.39 -26.34 8.79
N LEU A 4 7.64 -25.98 8.49
CA LEU A 4 8.84 -26.56 9.11
C LEU A 4 9.67 -25.48 9.81
N PRO A 5 9.75 -25.50 11.15
CA PRO A 5 10.69 -24.65 11.88
C PRO A 5 12.14 -24.94 11.46
N ILE A 6 12.93 -23.91 11.14
CA ILE A 6 14.32 -24.13 10.71
C ILE A 6 15.22 -24.76 11.77
N GLY A 7 14.82 -24.72 13.04
CA GLY A 7 15.53 -25.38 14.14
C GLY A 7 15.58 -26.90 13.98
N ASP A 8 14.60 -27.48 13.27
CA ASP A 8 14.54 -28.92 12.97
C ASP A 8 15.59 -29.32 11.92
N LEU A 9 16.21 -28.34 11.25
CA LEU A 9 17.34 -28.51 10.34
C LEU A 9 18.69 -28.27 11.03
N GLU A 10 18.71 -28.20 12.36
CA GLU A 10 19.88 -27.84 13.17
C GLU A 10 20.49 -26.48 12.80
N ILE A 11 19.67 -25.55 12.32
CA ILE A 11 20.06 -24.16 12.06
C ILE A 11 19.63 -23.30 13.25
N LYS A 12 20.59 -22.59 13.87
CA LYS A 12 20.33 -21.56 14.87
C LYS A 12 20.59 -20.18 14.26
N ILE A 13 19.72 -19.23 14.58
CA ILE A 13 19.76 -17.88 14.04
C ILE A 13 19.59 -16.83 15.15
N ASP A 14 20.07 -15.62 14.86
CA ASP A 14 19.75 -14.41 15.63
C ASP A 14 19.57 -13.25 14.64
N LEU A 15 18.39 -13.16 14.04
CA LEU A 15 18.05 -12.14 13.05
C LEU A 15 17.40 -10.95 13.73
N SER A 16 17.85 -9.72 13.41
CA SER A 16 17.36 -8.50 14.05
C SER A 16 15.86 -8.31 13.84
N ILE A 17 15.36 -8.57 12.62
CA ILE A 17 13.94 -8.45 12.22
C ILE A 17 12.98 -9.31 13.06
N LEU A 18 13.50 -10.34 13.76
CA LEU A 18 12.69 -11.26 14.56
C LEU A 18 12.63 -10.90 16.05
N ARG A 19 13.32 -9.82 16.46
CA ARG A 19 13.41 -9.41 17.87
C ARG A 19 12.19 -8.59 18.29
N ARG A 20 11.67 -8.83 19.50
CA ARG A 20 10.51 -8.12 20.09
C ARG A 20 10.94 -6.92 20.95
N ILE A 21 11.84 -6.09 20.42
CA ILE A 21 12.45 -4.92 21.08
C ILE A 21 11.76 -3.61 20.67
N SER A 22 12.10 -2.46 21.24
CA SER A 22 11.47 -1.18 20.85
C SER A 22 12.09 -0.51 19.62
N GLN A 23 13.30 -0.93 19.22
CA GLN A 23 13.99 -0.38 18.06
C GLN A 23 13.28 -0.80 16.76
N ARG A 24 13.15 0.14 15.84
CA ARG A 24 12.61 -0.10 14.51
C ARG A 24 13.60 -0.90 13.67
N HIS A 25 13.04 -1.72 12.79
CA HIS A 25 13.78 -2.50 11.80
C HIS A 25 13.88 -1.76 10.48
N SER A 26 15.03 -1.90 9.83
CA SER A 26 15.32 -1.36 8.51
C SER A 26 15.01 -2.41 7.44
N VAL A 27 14.11 -2.10 6.52
CA VAL A 27 13.67 -3.01 5.43
C VAL A 27 13.96 -2.38 4.08
N LEU A 28 14.54 -3.15 3.16
CA LEU A 28 14.76 -2.73 1.77
C LEU A 28 13.92 -3.61 0.83
N LEU A 29 13.10 -2.99 -0.02
CA LEU A 29 12.25 -3.68 -0.99
C LEU A 29 12.66 -3.27 -2.41
N TYR A 30 12.80 -4.25 -3.30
CA TYR A 30 12.95 -4.00 -4.73
C TYR A 30 11.65 -4.35 -5.46
N GLN A 31 10.90 -3.34 -5.88
CA GLN A 31 9.74 -3.50 -6.77
C GLN A 31 10.22 -3.57 -8.22
N HIS A 32 10.66 -4.76 -8.63
CA HIS A 32 11.35 -4.97 -9.91
C HIS A 32 10.47 -4.63 -11.12
N GLU A 33 10.98 -3.76 -12.01
CA GLU A 33 10.43 -3.46 -13.33
C GLU A 33 11.19 -4.25 -14.39
N GLY A 34 10.47 -5.01 -15.22
CA GLY A 34 11.12 -5.81 -16.25
C GLY A 34 10.20 -6.36 -17.32
N LEU A 35 10.81 -7.00 -18.32
CA LEU A 35 10.12 -7.75 -19.35
C LEU A 35 10.13 -9.23 -18.97
N ILE A 36 8.95 -9.77 -18.70
CA ILE A 36 8.74 -11.13 -18.23
C ILE A 36 8.86 -12.10 -19.41
N TYR A 37 9.57 -13.19 -19.18
CA TYR A 37 9.66 -14.35 -20.05
C TYR A 37 9.01 -15.55 -19.37
N ALA A 38 8.17 -16.28 -20.08
CA ALA A 38 7.57 -17.51 -19.61
C ALA A 38 7.40 -18.51 -20.77
N ASP A 39 7.96 -19.70 -20.63
CA ASP A 39 7.72 -20.86 -21.48
C ASP A 39 7.79 -22.15 -20.66
N ASN A 40 7.59 -23.29 -21.30
CA ASN A 40 7.58 -24.60 -20.63
C ASN A 40 8.87 -24.93 -19.88
N THR A 41 9.97 -24.21 -20.13
CA THR A 41 11.29 -24.47 -19.54
C THR A 41 11.66 -23.52 -18.42
N ARG A 42 11.16 -22.27 -18.44
CA ARG A 42 11.48 -21.27 -17.43
C ARG A 42 10.47 -20.12 -17.33
N ILE A 43 10.46 -19.50 -16.16
CA ILE A 43 9.84 -18.19 -15.89
C ILE A 43 10.88 -17.27 -15.25
N GLY A 44 10.97 -16.04 -15.73
CA GLY A 44 11.89 -15.03 -15.19
C GLY A 44 12.02 -13.82 -16.09
N ASN A 45 13.18 -13.19 -16.08
CA ASN A 45 13.47 -12.07 -16.94
C ASN A 45 13.73 -12.52 -18.38
N ARG A 46 13.25 -11.71 -19.31
CA ARG A 46 13.63 -11.81 -20.72
C ARG A 46 15.00 -11.21 -20.98
N ASN A 47 15.33 -10.11 -20.29
CA ASN A 47 16.57 -9.37 -20.43
C ASN A 47 17.52 -9.69 -19.28
N ASN A 48 18.81 -9.41 -19.47
CA ASN A 48 19.77 -9.45 -18.37
C ASN A 48 19.51 -8.26 -17.44
N VAL A 49 19.30 -8.54 -16.16
CA VAL A 49 19.04 -7.57 -15.09
C VAL A 49 20.03 -7.71 -13.93
N ASN A 50 21.17 -8.37 -14.17
CA ASN A 50 22.14 -8.72 -13.13
C ASN A 50 22.65 -7.48 -12.39
N THR A 51 23.00 -6.42 -13.14
CA THR A 51 23.57 -5.19 -12.59
C THR A 51 22.58 -4.52 -11.63
N GLU A 52 21.29 -4.50 -11.94
CA GLU A 52 20.26 -3.93 -11.08
C GLU A 52 20.17 -4.69 -9.74
N PHE A 53 20.18 -6.03 -9.78
CA PHE A 53 20.16 -6.83 -8.56
C PHE A 53 21.47 -6.73 -7.76
N GLU A 54 22.63 -6.72 -8.42
CA GLU A 54 23.94 -6.52 -7.79
C GLU A 54 23.99 -5.20 -7.01
N LEU A 55 23.58 -4.09 -7.65
CA LEU A 55 23.51 -2.77 -7.02
C LEU A 55 22.49 -2.75 -5.87
N PHE A 56 21.36 -3.44 -6.01
CA PHE A 56 20.35 -3.53 -4.96
C PHE A 56 20.90 -4.23 -3.70
N PHE A 57 21.57 -5.38 -3.86
CA PHE A 57 22.17 -6.10 -2.74
C PHE A 57 23.37 -5.33 -2.15
N GLU A 58 24.13 -4.62 -2.98
CA GLU A 58 25.16 -3.70 -2.49
C GLU A 58 24.54 -2.60 -1.61
N LYS A 59 23.47 -1.95 -2.08
CA LYS A 59 22.73 -0.94 -1.30
C LYS A 59 22.23 -1.51 0.02
N SER A 60 21.63 -2.71 0.02
CA SER A 60 21.21 -3.41 1.25
C SER A 60 22.36 -3.61 2.24
N ARG A 61 23.52 -4.04 1.76
CA ARG A 61 24.70 -4.26 2.59
C ARG A 61 25.25 -2.95 3.18
N LEU A 62 25.30 -1.89 2.37
CA LEU A 62 25.75 -0.56 2.79
C LEU A 62 24.80 0.07 3.82
N THR A 63 23.49 -0.08 3.64
CA THR A 63 22.48 0.42 4.59
C THR A 63 22.27 -0.51 5.78
N ARG A 64 22.84 -1.73 5.76
CA ARG A 64 22.74 -2.76 6.80
C ARG A 64 21.29 -3.10 7.17
N CYS A 65 20.43 -3.19 6.15
CA CYS A 65 19.00 -3.49 6.33
C CYS A 65 18.79 -4.85 7.01
N ASP A 66 17.91 -4.87 8.02
CA ASP A 66 17.52 -6.07 8.78
C ASP A 66 16.80 -7.09 7.91
N LEU A 67 16.02 -6.61 6.92
CA LEU A 67 15.32 -7.43 5.95
C LEU A 67 15.47 -6.85 4.53
N THR A 68 15.76 -7.70 3.55
CA THR A 68 15.86 -7.34 2.13
C THR A 68 15.01 -8.27 1.29
N LEU A 69 14.15 -7.71 0.42
CA LEU A 69 13.07 -8.44 -0.25
C LEU A 69 13.05 -8.19 -1.77
N THR A 70 12.84 -9.25 -2.55
CA THR A 70 12.64 -9.18 -4.02
C THR A 70 11.46 -10.06 -4.47
N PRO A 71 10.67 -9.65 -5.48
CA PRO A 71 9.47 -10.38 -5.90
C PRO A 71 9.79 -11.77 -6.47
N GLU A 72 8.75 -12.59 -6.61
CA GLU A 72 8.78 -13.92 -7.24
C GLU A 72 9.35 -13.84 -8.66
N TYR A 73 10.08 -14.87 -9.12
CA TYR A 73 10.66 -14.94 -10.47
C TYR A 73 11.58 -13.78 -10.90
N SER A 74 12.13 -13.01 -9.96
CA SER A 74 12.80 -11.75 -10.30
C SER A 74 14.32 -11.83 -10.32
N CYS A 75 14.97 -12.39 -9.30
CA CYS A 75 16.43 -12.37 -9.20
C CYS A 75 17.08 -13.47 -10.03
N PRO A 76 18.03 -13.16 -10.93
CA PRO A 76 18.79 -14.17 -11.66
C PRO A 76 19.67 -15.03 -10.75
N LEU A 77 19.75 -16.34 -11.01
CA LEU A 77 20.57 -17.28 -10.24
C LEU A 77 22.06 -16.89 -10.20
N ILE A 78 22.57 -16.34 -11.31
CA ILE A 78 23.99 -15.95 -11.43
C ILE A 78 24.38 -14.87 -10.41
N VAL A 79 23.46 -13.96 -10.06
CA VAL A 79 23.69 -12.95 -9.02
C VAL A 79 23.81 -13.61 -7.65
N ILE A 80 23.00 -14.64 -7.40
CA ILE A 80 23.05 -15.42 -6.15
C ILE A 80 24.35 -16.21 -6.04
N GLU A 81 24.77 -16.88 -7.11
CA GLU A 81 26.04 -17.62 -7.16
C GLU A 81 27.24 -16.69 -6.92
N ASP A 82 27.21 -15.49 -7.49
CA ASP A 82 28.22 -14.46 -7.27
C ASP A 82 28.24 -13.99 -5.80
N ILE A 83 27.09 -13.72 -5.19
CA ILE A 83 27.02 -13.35 -3.77
C ILE A 83 27.58 -14.48 -2.89
N ILE A 84 27.14 -15.72 -3.11
CA ILE A 84 27.56 -16.88 -2.31
C ILE A 84 29.07 -17.09 -2.41
N SER A 85 29.64 -16.91 -3.61
CA SER A 85 31.08 -17.11 -3.86
C SER A 85 31.97 -16.04 -3.22
N HIS A 86 31.41 -14.90 -2.81
CA HIS A 86 32.18 -13.75 -2.35
C HIS A 86 31.77 -13.31 -0.94
N PRO A 87 32.52 -13.67 0.11
CA PRO A 87 32.18 -13.35 1.51
C PRO A 87 31.94 -11.87 1.82
N HIS A 88 32.56 -10.95 1.08
CA HIS A 88 32.35 -9.52 1.23
C HIS A 88 30.98 -9.03 0.71
N LYS A 89 30.29 -9.84 -0.11
CA LYS A 89 28.94 -9.61 -0.63
C LYS A 89 27.85 -10.23 0.26
N TRP A 90 28.21 -11.05 1.24
CA TRP A 90 27.23 -11.71 2.10
C TRP A 90 26.42 -10.69 2.92
N PRO A 91 25.18 -11.04 3.32
CA PRO A 91 24.46 -10.29 4.33
C PRO A 91 25.31 -10.20 5.61
N ALA A 92 25.29 -9.03 6.25
CA ALA A 92 25.93 -8.86 7.54
C ALA A 92 25.29 -9.78 8.60
N ALA A 93 26.00 -9.97 9.72
CA ALA A 93 25.42 -10.69 10.86
C ALA A 93 24.07 -10.07 11.27
N GLU A 94 23.15 -10.92 11.69
CA GLU A 94 21.78 -10.58 12.08
C GLU A 94 20.84 -10.10 10.96
N LYS A 95 21.30 -10.07 9.70
CA LYS A 95 20.50 -9.60 8.55
C LYS A 95 19.93 -10.75 7.75
N LEU A 96 18.73 -10.56 7.20
CA LEU A 96 18.03 -11.53 6.38
C LEU A 96 17.75 -10.98 4.98
N TRP A 97 18.16 -11.72 3.95
CA TRP A 97 17.67 -11.49 2.59
C TRP A 97 16.70 -12.62 2.23
N ALA A 98 15.48 -12.28 1.79
CA ALA A 98 14.50 -13.21 1.26
C ALA A 98 14.25 -12.86 -0.21
N ILE A 99 14.77 -13.70 -1.10
CA ILE A 99 14.99 -13.36 -2.50
C ILE A 99 14.12 -14.25 -3.37
N GLY A 100 13.09 -13.69 -4.00
CA GLY A 100 12.39 -14.39 -5.08
C GLY A 100 13.31 -14.48 -6.31
N CYS A 101 13.57 -15.71 -6.75
CA CYS A 101 14.51 -16.02 -7.81
C CYS A 101 13.76 -16.45 -9.08
N GLU A 102 14.38 -16.27 -10.24
CA GLU A 102 13.93 -16.90 -11.48
C GLU A 102 13.79 -18.42 -11.30
N SER A 103 12.98 -19.05 -12.16
CA SER A 103 12.78 -20.49 -12.11
C SER A 103 14.11 -21.24 -12.24
N MET A 104 14.28 -22.33 -11.50
CA MET A 104 15.48 -23.17 -11.57
C MET A 104 15.16 -24.57 -12.06
N THR A 105 16.05 -25.11 -12.89
CA THR A 105 16.02 -26.53 -13.26
C THR A 105 16.61 -27.39 -12.14
N LYS A 106 16.27 -28.68 -12.14
CA LYS A 106 16.87 -29.68 -11.23
C LYS A 106 18.41 -29.73 -11.34
N GLN A 107 18.95 -29.49 -12.52
CA GLN A 107 20.40 -29.48 -12.74
C GLN A 107 21.04 -28.27 -12.05
N GLN A 108 20.42 -27.10 -12.15
CA GLN A 108 20.88 -25.89 -11.45
C GLN A 108 20.83 -26.07 -9.94
N LEU A 109 19.77 -26.67 -9.38
CA LEU A 109 19.70 -26.97 -7.94
C LEU A 109 20.83 -27.90 -7.47
N LYS A 110 21.08 -28.99 -8.21
CA LYS A 110 22.18 -29.94 -7.92
C LYS A 110 23.54 -29.25 -8.00
N ALA A 111 23.73 -28.41 -9.02
CA ALA A 111 24.96 -27.64 -9.20
C ALA A 111 25.15 -26.65 -8.05
N LEU A 112 24.11 -25.91 -7.66
CA LEU A 112 24.18 -24.95 -6.56
C LEU A 112 24.63 -25.62 -5.25
N GLN A 113 24.04 -26.75 -4.89
CA GLN A 113 24.44 -27.48 -3.68
C GLN A 113 25.83 -28.10 -3.81
N THR A 114 26.15 -28.74 -4.94
CA THR A 114 27.43 -29.43 -5.13
C THR A 114 28.61 -28.45 -5.18
N ASN A 115 28.41 -27.29 -5.80
CA ASN A 115 29.47 -26.31 -6.03
C ASN A 115 29.70 -25.38 -4.84
N HIS A 116 28.65 -25.12 -4.02
CA HIS A 116 28.72 -24.10 -2.97
C HIS A 116 28.54 -24.62 -1.54
N ASN A 117 28.10 -25.86 -1.33
CA ASN A 117 28.02 -26.42 0.03
C ASN A 117 29.43 -26.76 0.54
N THR A 118 29.92 -25.99 1.50
CA THR A 118 31.32 -26.04 1.97
C THR A 118 31.41 -25.97 3.51
N GLU A 119 32.62 -25.86 4.05
CA GLU A 119 32.80 -25.65 5.50
C GLU A 119 32.10 -24.38 5.98
N ASN A 120 32.14 -23.30 5.20
CA ASN A 120 31.62 -21.97 5.58
C ASN A 120 30.21 -21.67 5.03
N ILE A 121 29.66 -22.54 4.18
CA ILE A 121 28.38 -22.32 3.50
C ILE A 121 27.54 -23.59 3.62
N TYR A 122 26.29 -23.46 4.06
CA TYR A 122 25.33 -24.54 4.10
C TYR A 122 24.21 -24.28 3.09
N VAL A 123 24.10 -25.15 2.07
CA VAL A 123 23.04 -25.08 1.05
C VAL A 123 22.00 -26.16 1.33
N HIS A 124 20.77 -25.75 1.63
CA HIS A 124 19.67 -26.65 1.96
C HIS A 124 18.44 -26.42 1.08
N PHE A 125 17.86 -27.52 0.59
CA PHE A 125 16.56 -27.57 -0.06
C PHE A 125 15.94 -28.97 0.11
N ASP A 126 14.61 -29.07 -0.01
CA ASP A 126 13.90 -30.36 -0.03
C ASP A 126 14.23 -31.13 -1.32
N THR A 127 15.01 -32.21 -1.20
CA THR A 127 15.51 -32.98 -2.35
C THR A 127 14.44 -33.77 -3.08
N SER A 128 13.23 -33.92 -2.52
CA SER A 128 12.12 -34.63 -3.20
C SER A 128 11.75 -34.01 -4.56
N VAL A 129 12.02 -32.71 -4.75
CA VAL A 129 11.81 -32.02 -6.04
C VAL A 129 12.67 -32.60 -7.17
N LEU A 130 13.78 -33.28 -6.85
CA LEU A 130 14.68 -33.84 -7.86
C LEU A 130 14.10 -35.09 -8.54
N GLU A 131 13.12 -35.74 -7.92
CA GLU A 131 12.45 -36.96 -8.42
C GLU A 131 11.26 -36.66 -9.33
N ASN A 132 10.77 -35.41 -9.32
CA ASN A 132 9.62 -34.97 -10.10
C ASN A 132 9.96 -34.90 -11.61
N GLN A 133 8.97 -35.15 -12.47
CA GLN A 133 9.12 -35.18 -13.93
C GLN A 133 8.87 -33.83 -14.61
N HIS A 134 8.32 -32.84 -13.90
CA HIS A 134 8.17 -31.48 -14.40
C HIS A 134 9.53 -30.78 -14.57
N ASN A 135 9.51 -29.58 -15.15
CA ASN A 135 10.70 -28.97 -15.76
C ASN A 135 11.52 -28.11 -14.80
N TYR A 136 10.85 -27.29 -13.98
CA TYR A 136 11.52 -26.30 -13.13
C TYR A 136 10.83 -26.14 -11.77
N VAL A 137 11.54 -25.60 -10.79
CA VAL A 137 10.99 -25.10 -9.51
C VAL A 137 10.90 -23.57 -9.55
N ASP A 138 10.10 -23.02 -8.65
CA ASP A 138 10.05 -21.59 -8.31
C ASP A 138 10.65 -21.37 -6.92
N PRO A 139 11.90 -20.87 -6.82
CA PRO A 139 12.58 -20.72 -5.54
C PRO A 139 12.43 -19.31 -4.94
N LEU A 140 12.16 -19.29 -3.64
CA LEU A 140 12.57 -18.21 -2.75
C LEU A 140 13.78 -18.65 -1.94
N ILE A 141 14.84 -17.82 -1.94
CA ILE A 141 16.08 -18.10 -1.22
C ILE A 141 16.16 -17.20 0.01
N TYR A 142 16.22 -17.80 1.20
CA TYR A 142 16.65 -17.11 2.40
C TYR A 142 18.18 -17.17 2.50
N LEU A 143 18.82 -16.01 2.55
CA LEU A 143 20.26 -15.86 2.68
C LEU A 143 20.59 -15.07 3.96
N PHE A 144 21.32 -15.70 4.88
CA PHE A 144 21.69 -15.10 6.17
C PHE A 144 22.89 -15.82 6.79
N ARG A 145 23.53 -15.19 7.79
CA ARG A 145 24.55 -15.85 8.63
C ARG A 145 23.87 -16.52 9.82
N GLY A 146 24.24 -17.78 10.10
CA GLY A 146 23.68 -18.57 11.19
C GLY A 146 24.65 -19.65 11.67
N ILE A 147 24.27 -20.41 12.68
CA ILE A 147 25.04 -21.53 13.19
C ILE A 147 24.41 -22.83 12.70
N HIS A 148 25.20 -23.68 12.04
CA HIS A 148 24.80 -25.03 11.63
C HIS A 148 25.87 -26.04 12.07
N CYS A 149 25.43 -27.12 12.72
CA CYS A 149 26.30 -28.11 13.37
C CYS A 149 27.40 -27.48 14.26
N GLY A 150 27.09 -26.38 14.96
CA GLY A 150 28.00 -25.70 15.89
C GLY A 150 28.96 -24.67 15.26
N HIS A 151 28.98 -24.52 13.94
CA HIS A 151 29.85 -23.57 13.23
C HIS A 151 29.04 -22.44 12.61
N GLU A 152 29.58 -21.22 12.63
CA GLU A 152 28.99 -20.10 11.89
C GLU A 152 29.18 -20.33 10.38
N LYS A 153 28.08 -20.20 9.62
CA LYS A 153 28.04 -20.38 8.17
C LYS A 153 27.14 -19.34 7.51
N LEU A 154 27.37 -19.11 6.23
CA LEU A 154 26.33 -18.58 5.36
C LEU A 154 25.30 -19.69 5.13
N ILE A 155 24.05 -19.43 5.46
CA ILE A 155 22.94 -20.34 5.21
C ILE A 155 22.24 -19.91 3.93
N VAL A 156 22.14 -20.83 2.97
CA VAL A 156 21.40 -20.70 1.72
C VAL A 156 20.24 -21.67 1.79
N LEU A 157 19.07 -21.18 2.20
CA LEU A 157 17.87 -21.99 2.42
C LEU A 157 16.86 -21.73 1.31
N LEU A 158 16.60 -22.74 0.46
CA LEU A 158 15.68 -22.60 -0.67
C LEU A 158 14.30 -23.17 -0.32
N GLN A 159 13.28 -22.32 -0.35
CA GLN A 159 11.87 -22.69 -0.31
C GLN A 159 11.34 -22.74 -1.74
N PHE A 160 10.64 -23.81 -2.12
CA PHE A 160 9.99 -23.88 -3.43
C PHE A 160 8.49 -23.67 -3.31
N LYS A 161 7.91 -22.96 -4.28
CA LYS A 161 6.47 -22.74 -4.37
C LYS A 161 5.72 -24.07 -4.35
N THR A 162 4.80 -24.20 -3.41
CA THR A 162 4.07 -25.43 -3.14
C THR A 162 2.79 -25.58 -3.96
N ILE A 163 2.29 -24.49 -4.57
CA ILE A 163 1.05 -24.49 -5.36
C ILE A 163 1.17 -23.59 -6.58
N HIS A 164 0.99 -24.15 -7.78
CA HIS A 164 1.00 -23.43 -9.06
C HIS A 164 -0.16 -22.43 -9.19
N MET A 165 -0.01 -21.42 -10.04
CA MET A 165 -1.07 -20.53 -10.47
C MET A 165 -1.64 -21.00 -11.82
N GLY A 166 -2.96 -21.17 -11.95
CA GLY A 166 -3.59 -21.75 -13.16
C GLY A 166 -4.39 -20.80 -14.06
N ILE A 167 -4.57 -19.53 -13.69
CA ILE A 167 -5.68 -18.69 -14.21
C ILE A 167 -5.27 -17.69 -15.32
N TRP A 168 -3.99 -17.56 -15.66
CA TRP A 168 -3.50 -16.53 -16.59
C TRP A 168 -2.83 -17.13 -17.83
N GLY A 169 -2.53 -16.32 -18.87
CA GLY A 169 -1.87 -16.82 -20.09
C GLY A 169 -0.55 -17.57 -19.84
N GLY A 170 0.16 -17.24 -18.76
CA GLY A 170 1.32 -18.00 -18.24
C GLY A 170 0.98 -19.03 -17.14
N GLY A 171 -0.25 -19.09 -16.65
CA GLY A 171 -0.69 -20.08 -15.66
C GLY A 171 -0.81 -21.50 -16.22
N ILE A 172 -1.01 -21.65 -17.53
CA ILE A 172 -0.84 -22.95 -18.21
C ILE A 172 0.61 -23.41 -18.07
N VAL A 173 1.56 -22.48 -18.21
CA VAL A 173 2.99 -22.78 -18.11
C VAL A 173 3.33 -23.29 -16.71
N GLU A 174 2.94 -22.58 -15.65
CA GLU A 174 3.19 -23.09 -14.29
C GLU A 174 2.46 -24.41 -14.01
N ARG A 175 1.16 -24.50 -14.32
CA ARG A 175 0.37 -25.72 -14.05
C ARG A 175 1.00 -26.96 -14.65
N ASP A 176 1.53 -26.86 -15.87
CA ASP A 176 2.01 -28.01 -16.64
C ASP A 176 3.52 -28.29 -16.41
N ASN A 177 4.28 -27.34 -15.85
CA ASN A 177 5.75 -27.43 -15.80
C ASN A 177 6.39 -27.15 -14.43
N LEU A 178 5.65 -26.65 -13.45
CA LEU A 178 6.17 -26.38 -12.10
C LEU A 178 6.30 -27.68 -11.30
N ILE A 179 7.50 -27.93 -10.78
CA ILE A 179 7.77 -28.86 -9.70
C ILE A 179 7.38 -28.18 -8.39
N GLN A 180 6.28 -28.62 -7.80
CA GLN A 180 5.80 -28.08 -6.54
C GLN A 180 6.71 -28.49 -5.37
N GLY A 181 7.02 -27.54 -4.50
CA GLY A 181 7.65 -27.80 -3.21
C GLY A 181 6.67 -28.39 -2.19
N ASN A 182 7.21 -28.84 -1.06
CA ASN A 182 6.40 -29.35 0.06
C ASN A 182 6.50 -28.51 1.33
N GLN A 183 7.58 -27.75 1.49
CA GLN A 183 7.96 -27.10 2.74
C GLN A 183 7.74 -25.59 2.69
N ILE A 184 7.24 -25.03 3.79
CA ILE A 184 7.27 -23.60 4.12
C ILE A 184 8.10 -23.47 5.39
N TYR A 185 9.24 -22.78 5.30
CA TYR A 185 10.15 -22.66 6.43
C TYR A 185 9.72 -21.55 7.38
N ILE A 186 9.74 -21.83 8.68
CA ILE A 186 9.49 -20.83 9.73
C ILE A 186 10.81 -20.46 10.39
N LEU A 187 11.23 -19.22 10.18
CA LEU A 187 12.40 -18.62 10.80
C LEU A 187 11.99 -18.01 12.14
N ARG A 188 12.69 -18.41 13.22
CA ARG A 188 12.53 -17.88 14.57
C ARG A 188 13.87 -17.91 15.31
N ASN A 189 14.21 -16.85 16.04
CA ASN A 189 15.41 -16.83 16.90
C ASN A 189 15.24 -17.77 18.10
N CYS A 190 14.04 -17.75 18.68
CA CYS A 190 13.64 -18.59 19.80
C CYS A 190 12.09 -18.74 19.82
N PRO A 191 11.52 -19.61 20.68
CA PRO A 191 10.07 -19.78 20.77
C PRO A 191 9.28 -18.49 21.02
N ASP A 192 9.88 -17.52 21.73
CA ASP A 192 9.22 -16.25 22.07
C ASP A 192 9.47 -15.12 21.05
N SER A 193 10.24 -15.37 19.99
CA SER A 193 10.55 -14.36 18.97
C SER A 193 9.41 -14.16 17.96
N ILE A 194 9.54 -13.18 17.07
CA ILE A 194 8.66 -13.05 15.90
C ILE A 194 8.98 -14.20 14.94
N SER A 195 7.94 -14.88 14.48
CA SER A 195 8.06 -15.90 13.43
C SER A 195 7.98 -15.24 12.06
N PHE A 196 8.88 -15.61 11.15
CA PHE A 196 8.87 -15.16 9.77
C PHE A 196 8.76 -16.34 8.81
N PHE A 197 7.90 -16.21 7.80
CA PHE A 197 7.83 -17.14 6.68
C PHE A 197 7.33 -16.42 5.43
N SER A 198 7.52 -17.07 4.28
CA SER A 198 7.06 -16.55 2.99
C SER A 198 5.95 -17.42 2.40
N LEU A 199 4.99 -16.78 1.75
CA LEU A 199 3.97 -17.40 0.90
C LEU A 199 4.17 -16.88 -0.52
N ILE A 200 4.66 -17.71 -1.44
CA ILE A 200 4.95 -17.35 -2.81
C ILE A 200 3.63 -17.27 -3.61
N CYS A 201 3.23 -16.04 -3.96
CA CYS A 201 2.10 -15.74 -4.84
C CYS A 201 0.81 -16.52 -4.53
N SER A 202 0.46 -17.52 -5.36
CA SER A 202 -0.75 -18.36 -5.23
C SER A 202 -0.82 -19.16 -3.93
N GLU A 203 0.28 -19.33 -3.20
CA GLU A 203 0.24 -19.90 -1.85
C GLU A 203 -0.65 -19.07 -0.92
N ALA A 204 -0.66 -17.75 -1.06
CA ALA A 204 -1.53 -16.87 -0.28
C ALA A 204 -3.01 -17.28 -0.41
N MET A 205 -3.46 -17.62 -1.62
CA MET A 205 -4.85 -17.98 -1.92
C MET A 205 -5.32 -19.25 -1.19
N ASN A 206 -4.39 -20.14 -0.86
CA ASN A 206 -4.67 -21.44 -0.23
C ASN A 206 -4.29 -21.45 1.26
N PHE A 207 -3.67 -20.37 1.75
CA PHE A 207 -3.20 -20.27 3.13
C PHE A 207 -4.32 -20.40 4.18
N PRO A 208 -5.52 -19.81 4.01
CA PRO A 208 -6.60 -19.99 4.99
C PRO A 208 -7.00 -21.46 5.19
N GLU A 209 -6.99 -22.26 4.13
CA GLU A 209 -7.30 -23.69 4.19
C GLU A 209 -6.11 -24.49 4.76
N ALA A 210 -4.88 -24.12 4.43
CA ALA A 210 -3.70 -24.75 4.98
C ALA A 210 -3.52 -24.48 6.49
N MET A 211 -3.97 -23.33 6.97
CA MET A 211 -3.86 -22.89 8.36
C MET A 211 -5.16 -23.19 9.15
N GLN A 212 -5.64 -24.44 9.06
CA GLN A 212 -6.75 -24.95 9.87
C GLN A 212 -6.38 -25.10 11.36
N GLN A 213 -7.38 -25.37 12.22
CA GLN A 213 -7.25 -25.36 13.68
C GLN A 213 -6.05 -26.17 14.23
N ASN A 214 -5.78 -27.35 13.69
CA ASN A 214 -4.64 -28.17 14.12
C ASN A 214 -3.31 -27.49 13.80
N GLN A 215 -3.16 -26.94 12.59
CA GLN A 215 -1.95 -26.21 12.20
C GLN A 215 -1.81 -24.91 13.00
N GLN A 216 -2.92 -24.21 13.28
CA GLN A 216 -2.89 -23.03 14.14
C GLN A 216 -2.34 -23.35 15.53
N ALA A 217 -2.74 -24.48 16.11
CA ALA A 217 -2.25 -24.92 17.41
C ALA A 217 -0.75 -25.30 17.36
N ILE A 218 -0.34 -26.09 16.37
CA ILE A 218 1.06 -26.53 16.21
C ILE A 218 1.99 -25.33 16.03
N GLN A 219 1.59 -24.36 15.21
CA GLN A 219 2.43 -23.20 14.90
C GLN A 219 2.27 -22.06 15.92
N GLY A 220 1.36 -22.17 16.90
CA GLY A 220 1.05 -21.08 17.82
C GLY A 220 0.47 -19.85 17.10
N TRP A 221 -0.22 -20.04 15.98
CA TRP A 221 -0.73 -18.99 15.10
C TRP A 221 -1.61 -17.97 15.83
N ILE A 222 -2.36 -18.39 16.84
CA ILE A 222 -3.30 -17.52 17.55
C ILE A 222 -2.54 -16.45 18.36
N ASP A 223 -1.53 -16.85 19.12
CA ASP A 223 -0.90 -16.00 20.15
C ASP A 223 0.47 -15.44 19.74
N CYS A 224 1.20 -16.16 18.87
CA CYS A 224 2.56 -15.78 18.49
C CYS A 224 2.54 -14.68 17.42
N PRO A 225 3.52 -13.76 17.44
CA PRO A 225 3.64 -12.74 16.41
C PRO A 225 4.21 -13.33 15.10
N PHE A 226 3.61 -12.98 13.96
CA PHE A 226 4.11 -13.38 12.64
C PHE A 226 4.27 -12.19 11.69
N LEU A 227 5.43 -12.16 11.03
CA LEU A 227 5.69 -11.34 9.86
C LEU A 227 5.66 -12.24 8.62
N ILE A 228 4.76 -11.94 7.69
CA ILE A 228 4.50 -12.79 6.53
C ILE A 228 4.99 -12.06 5.29
N TYR A 229 5.90 -12.68 4.55
CA TYR A 229 6.32 -12.15 3.27
C TYR A 229 5.53 -12.80 2.13
N ASN A 230 4.93 -12.00 1.25
CA ASN A 230 4.21 -12.49 0.08
C ASN A 230 4.85 -11.92 -1.19
N PRO A 231 5.93 -12.55 -1.71
CA PRO A 231 6.49 -12.23 -3.02
C PRO A 231 5.50 -12.65 -4.11
N GLN A 232 5.38 -11.84 -5.16
CA GLN A 232 4.39 -12.04 -6.21
C GLN A 232 4.95 -11.70 -7.59
N LEU A 233 4.53 -12.47 -8.58
CA LEU A 233 4.38 -12.15 -9.98
C LEU A 233 2.89 -12.30 -10.30
N ASN A 234 2.10 -11.31 -9.89
CA ASN A 234 0.63 -11.40 -9.91
C ASN A 234 -0.01 -10.28 -10.74
N PRO A 235 -0.72 -10.59 -11.83
CA PRO A 235 -1.37 -9.58 -12.67
C PRO A 235 -2.66 -9.00 -12.07
N ASP A 236 -3.24 -9.65 -11.05
CA ASP A 236 -4.50 -9.27 -10.40
C ASP A 236 -4.42 -9.42 -8.86
N PRO A 237 -3.66 -8.54 -8.18
CA PRO A 237 -3.43 -8.63 -6.73
C PRO A 237 -4.64 -8.30 -5.85
N THR A 238 -5.75 -7.83 -6.44
CA THR A 238 -7.02 -7.62 -5.74
C THR A 238 -8.04 -8.71 -6.02
N HIS A 239 -7.67 -9.79 -6.71
CA HIS A 239 -8.55 -10.93 -6.90
C HIS A 239 -9.03 -11.45 -5.52
N GLN A 240 -10.30 -11.89 -5.44
CA GLN A 240 -11.00 -12.22 -4.19
C GLN A 240 -10.16 -13.10 -3.25
N ASN A 241 -9.54 -14.17 -3.76
CA ASN A 241 -8.71 -15.08 -2.95
C ASN A 241 -7.51 -14.40 -2.26
N PHE A 242 -6.92 -13.35 -2.84
CA PHE A 242 -5.86 -12.57 -2.19
C PHE A 242 -6.41 -11.64 -1.11
N THR A 243 -7.59 -11.05 -1.34
CA THR A 243 -8.27 -10.27 -0.32
C THR A 243 -8.71 -11.17 0.85
N ASP A 244 -9.18 -12.39 0.59
CA ASP A 244 -9.59 -13.35 1.60
C ASP A 244 -8.41 -13.86 2.43
N PHE A 245 -7.25 -14.03 1.81
CA PHE A 245 -5.99 -14.24 2.52
C PHE A 245 -5.70 -13.13 3.53
N ARG A 246 -5.72 -11.85 3.10
CA ARG A 246 -5.48 -10.71 3.98
C ARG A 246 -6.53 -10.63 5.09
N LYS A 247 -7.81 -10.86 4.77
CA LYS A 247 -8.89 -10.95 5.77
C LYS A 247 -8.63 -12.06 6.79
N PHE A 248 -8.24 -13.26 6.34
CA PHE A 248 -7.94 -14.39 7.21
C PHE A 248 -6.82 -14.04 8.19
N VAL A 249 -5.71 -13.49 7.70
CA VAL A 249 -4.58 -13.08 8.54
C VAL A 249 -5.03 -12.07 9.60
N PHE A 250 -5.83 -11.07 9.23
CA PHE A 250 -6.33 -10.05 10.15
C PHE A 250 -7.51 -10.45 11.03
N ARG A 251 -7.93 -11.72 11.02
CA ARG A 251 -8.77 -12.27 12.10
C ARG A 251 -7.99 -12.41 13.40
N PHE A 252 -6.65 -12.45 13.33
CA PHE A 252 -5.77 -12.69 14.46
C PHE A 252 -4.87 -11.49 14.70
N SER A 253 -4.66 -11.16 15.98
CA SER A 253 -3.74 -10.10 16.37
C SER A 253 -2.27 -10.48 16.09
N LYS A 254 -1.39 -9.47 16.07
CA LYS A 254 0.07 -9.63 15.93
C LYS A 254 0.47 -10.35 14.63
N LYS A 255 -0.24 -10.04 13.54
CA LYS A 255 0.08 -10.50 12.20
C LYS A 255 0.29 -9.30 11.29
N GLU A 256 1.36 -9.33 10.52
CA GLU A 256 1.65 -8.33 9.50
C GLU A 256 2.04 -9.01 8.20
N ILE A 257 1.71 -8.38 7.08
CA ILE A 257 2.03 -8.86 5.74
C ILE A 257 2.87 -7.80 5.05
N ILE A 258 3.99 -8.22 4.47
CA ILE A 258 4.71 -7.46 3.45
C ILE A 258 4.40 -8.13 2.11
N SER A 259 3.64 -7.45 1.26
CA SER A 259 3.40 -7.91 -0.11
C SER A 259 4.38 -7.20 -1.04
N LEU A 260 5.04 -7.93 -1.93
CA LEU A 260 5.95 -7.34 -2.91
C LEU A 260 5.74 -8.01 -4.27
N ASN A 261 5.17 -7.25 -5.18
CA ASN A 261 4.90 -7.66 -6.54
C ASN A 261 5.90 -6.97 -7.50
N TRP A 262 5.88 -7.37 -8.76
CA TRP A 262 6.57 -6.64 -9.82
C TRP A 262 6.01 -5.21 -9.96
N ASN A 263 6.75 -4.33 -10.61
CA ASN A 263 6.32 -2.97 -10.90
C ASN A 263 5.17 -2.97 -11.92
N ASN A 264 4.24 -2.02 -11.83
CA ASN A 264 3.09 -1.92 -12.75
C ASN A 264 3.45 -1.58 -14.21
N LYS A 265 4.69 -1.16 -14.47
CA LYS A 265 5.25 -0.91 -15.80
C LYS A 265 5.81 -2.18 -16.45
N SER A 266 5.88 -3.28 -15.71
CA SER A 266 6.38 -4.57 -16.21
C SER A 266 5.48 -5.10 -17.33
N LYS A 267 6.10 -5.83 -18.26
CA LYS A 267 5.43 -6.31 -19.49
C LYS A 267 5.60 -7.80 -19.69
N ILE A 268 4.69 -8.40 -20.44
CA ILE A 268 4.82 -9.74 -21.00
C ILE A 268 4.56 -9.67 -22.51
N GLY A 269 5.61 -9.95 -23.31
CA GLY A 269 5.61 -9.54 -24.71
C GLY A 269 5.46 -8.02 -24.84
N ASP A 270 4.55 -7.56 -25.69
CA ASP A 270 4.26 -6.12 -25.86
C ASP A 270 3.17 -5.60 -24.93
N ALA A 271 2.50 -6.49 -24.19
CA ALA A 271 1.39 -6.16 -23.31
C ALA A 271 1.86 -5.82 -21.89
N ASP A 272 1.13 -4.92 -21.24
CA ASP A 272 1.28 -4.69 -19.81
C ASP A 272 0.94 -5.96 -19.03
N PHE A 273 1.80 -6.31 -18.08
CA PHE A 273 1.57 -7.49 -17.24
C PHE A 273 0.37 -7.29 -16.30
N MET A 274 0.30 -6.11 -15.67
CA MET A 274 -0.77 -5.78 -14.74
C MET A 274 -1.92 -5.08 -15.47
N LYS A 275 -3.03 -5.79 -15.65
CA LYS A 275 -4.22 -5.30 -16.36
C LYS A 275 -4.73 -3.96 -15.82
N TYR A 276 -4.68 -3.79 -14.50
CA TYR A 276 -5.22 -2.62 -13.82
C TYR A 276 -4.14 -1.74 -13.17
N LYS A 277 -2.89 -1.85 -13.66
CA LYS A 277 -1.78 -0.94 -13.33
C LYS A 277 -1.47 -0.78 -11.84
N THR A 278 -1.84 -1.73 -10.99
CA THR A 278 -1.53 -1.71 -9.55
C THR A 278 -0.72 -2.93 -9.14
N SER A 279 0.42 -2.70 -8.50
CA SER A 279 1.26 -3.77 -7.96
C SER A 279 0.75 -4.29 -6.63
N ARG A 280 0.07 -3.44 -5.84
CA ARG A 280 -0.31 -3.68 -4.44
C ARG A 280 0.86 -4.10 -3.54
N SER A 281 2.08 -3.73 -3.94
CA SER A 281 3.24 -3.86 -3.07
C SER A 281 3.07 -2.95 -1.86
N GLY A 282 3.43 -3.41 -0.66
CA GLY A 282 3.30 -2.61 0.55
C GLY A 282 3.17 -3.42 1.84
N PHE A 283 2.79 -2.70 2.88
CA PHE A 283 2.65 -3.23 4.24
C PHE A 283 1.17 -3.27 4.61
N TYR A 284 0.72 -4.40 5.12
CA TYR A 284 -0.60 -4.56 5.71
C TYR A 284 -0.41 -4.85 7.19
N ILE A 285 -0.99 -4.01 8.05
CA ILE A 285 -0.72 -4.00 9.48
C ILE A 285 -2.02 -3.99 10.29
N GLN A 286 -2.02 -4.73 11.40
CA GLN A 286 -3.03 -4.61 12.45
C GLN A 286 -2.46 -3.98 13.72
N SER A 287 -2.86 -2.74 14.06
CA SER A 287 -2.41 -1.98 15.24
C SER A 287 -3.37 -0.83 15.59
N GLU A 288 -3.46 -0.47 16.87
CA GLU A 288 -4.12 0.78 17.32
C GLU A 288 -3.17 1.97 17.38
N GLU A 289 -1.87 1.72 17.32
CA GLU A 289 -0.84 2.69 17.64
C GLU A 289 -0.24 3.37 16.41
N ILE A 290 -0.88 3.25 15.24
CA ILE A 290 -0.39 3.84 13.99
C ILE A 290 -0.29 5.36 14.12
N ASP A 291 0.85 5.93 13.75
CA ASP A 291 1.04 7.38 13.65
C ASP A 291 0.31 7.91 12.42
N LEU A 292 -0.89 8.43 12.66
CA LEU A 292 -1.76 9.05 11.67
C LEU A 292 -1.62 10.58 11.66
N SER A 293 -0.52 11.12 12.17
CA SER A 293 -0.26 12.55 12.05
C SER A 293 -0.20 12.96 10.58
N PRO A 294 -0.77 14.13 10.21
CA PRO A 294 -0.68 14.62 8.83
C PRO A 294 0.76 14.72 8.32
N ALA A 295 1.72 15.05 9.19
CA ALA A 295 3.14 15.12 8.83
C ALA A 295 3.68 13.75 8.38
N ARG A 296 3.38 12.68 9.14
CA ARG A 296 3.78 11.30 8.79
C ARG A 296 3.21 10.87 7.44
N ILE A 297 1.90 11.03 7.27
CA ILE A 297 1.20 10.56 6.07
C ILE A 297 1.66 11.34 4.83
N LYS A 298 1.82 12.67 4.94
CA LYS A 298 2.35 13.50 3.84
C LYS A 298 3.79 13.10 3.49
N LYS A 299 4.67 12.92 4.48
CA LYS A 299 6.07 12.52 4.25
C LYS A 299 6.15 11.18 3.53
N ASN A 300 5.37 10.19 3.94
CA ASN A 300 5.30 8.90 3.26
C ASN A 300 4.76 9.04 1.83
N HIS A 301 3.67 9.79 1.64
CA HIS A 301 3.07 10.00 0.31
C HIS A 301 4.06 10.66 -0.64
N MET A 302 4.72 11.74 -0.22
CA MET A 302 5.70 12.47 -1.05
C MET A 302 6.85 11.60 -1.54
N ARG A 303 7.13 10.48 -0.85
CA ARG A 303 8.17 9.52 -1.22
C ARG A 303 7.64 8.29 -1.94
N GLY A 304 6.31 8.15 -2.10
CA GLY A 304 5.70 7.05 -2.84
C GLY A 304 4.98 5.99 -2.02
N MET A 305 4.72 6.23 -0.73
CA MET A 305 3.97 5.28 0.12
C MET A 305 2.64 5.87 0.59
N TYR A 306 1.56 5.22 0.19
CA TYR A 306 0.18 5.69 0.31
C TYR A 306 -0.52 4.96 1.43
N TYR A 307 -0.97 5.71 2.42
CA TYR A 307 -1.79 5.17 3.50
C TYR A 307 -3.24 4.95 3.05
N PHE A 308 -3.79 3.82 3.50
CA PHE A 308 -5.19 3.44 3.39
C PHE A 308 -5.69 2.84 4.69
N PHE A 309 -6.96 3.10 5.00
CA PHE A 309 -7.64 2.56 6.17
C PHE A 309 -8.56 1.42 5.76
N TYR A 310 -8.32 0.21 6.30
CA TYR A 310 -9.12 -0.99 6.00
C TYR A 310 -10.29 -1.20 6.97
N GLY A 311 -10.16 -0.69 8.19
CA GLY A 311 -11.14 -0.92 9.24
C GLY A 311 -10.50 -0.82 10.61
N ILE A 312 -11.24 -1.25 11.64
CA ILE A 312 -10.81 -1.16 13.04
C ILE A 312 -9.43 -1.82 13.22
N LYS A 313 -8.43 -0.99 13.53
CA LYS A 313 -7.02 -1.36 13.71
C LYS A 313 -6.32 -1.90 12.46
N LYS A 314 -6.92 -1.87 11.26
CA LYS A 314 -6.35 -2.47 10.04
C LYS A 314 -5.96 -1.37 9.06
N HIS A 315 -4.72 -1.46 8.60
CA HIS A 315 -4.07 -0.41 7.82
C HIS A 315 -3.30 -1.01 6.65
N ALA A 316 -3.25 -0.28 5.55
CA ALA A 316 -2.35 -0.59 4.44
C ALA A 316 -1.50 0.62 4.07
N PHE A 317 -0.24 0.36 3.73
CA PHE A 317 0.72 1.34 3.24
C PHE A 317 1.24 0.82 1.90
N LEU A 318 0.63 1.26 0.81
CA LEU A 318 0.90 0.76 -0.53
C LEU A 318 1.96 1.62 -1.21
N LEU A 319 2.89 0.97 -1.89
CA LEU A 319 3.95 1.62 -2.65
C LEU A 319 3.41 1.98 -4.04
N ASN A 320 3.74 3.17 -4.53
CA ASN A 320 3.58 3.46 -5.95
C ASN A 320 4.67 2.76 -6.76
N SER A 321 4.53 2.81 -8.09
CA SER A 321 5.38 2.11 -9.05
C SER A 321 6.36 3.06 -9.74
N THR A 322 6.47 4.30 -9.24
CA THR A 322 7.43 5.28 -9.80
C THR A 322 8.86 4.94 -9.36
N PRO A 323 9.18 4.83 -8.05
CA PRO A 323 10.45 4.27 -7.60
C PRO A 323 10.48 2.76 -7.75
N THR A 324 11.68 2.22 -7.85
CA THR A 324 11.92 0.78 -7.91
C THR A 324 12.45 0.24 -6.59
N VAL A 325 13.16 1.04 -5.78
CA VAL A 325 13.71 0.60 -4.49
C VAL A 325 13.20 1.46 -3.33
N PHE A 326 12.76 0.80 -2.25
CA PHE A 326 12.16 1.46 -1.08
C PHE A 326 12.89 1.05 0.20
N HIS A 327 13.40 2.03 0.94
CA HIS A 327 14.02 1.84 2.26
C HIS A 327 13.07 2.32 3.34
N VAL A 328 12.60 1.39 4.18
CA VAL A 328 11.50 1.62 5.12
C VAL A 328 11.95 1.25 6.53
N ALA A 329 11.63 2.10 7.51
CA ALA A 329 11.70 1.73 8.91
C ALA A 329 10.34 1.18 9.37
N ILE A 330 10.31 0.03 10.03
CA ILE A 330 9.09 -0.56 10.59
C ILE A 330 9.28 -0.90 12.07
N PRO A 331 8.28 -0.69 12.95
CA PRO A 331 8.33 -1.26 14.29
C PRO A 331 8.22 -2.79 14.22
N PRO A 332 8.65 -3.52 15.26
CA PRO A 332 8.41 -4.96 15.32
C PRO A 332 6.92 -5.29 15.41
N VAL A 333 6.53 -6.47 14.91
CA VAL A 333 5.14 -6.96 14.92
C VAL A 333 4.56 -6.99 16.34
N ASP A 334 5.40 -7.25 17.34
CA ASP A 334 5.06 -7.21 18.75
C ASP A 334 6.29 -6.83 19.59
N ILE A 335 6.09 -6.03 20.63
CA ILE A 335 7.19 -5.49 21.45
C ILE A 335 6.94 -5.90 22.91
N ILE A 336 7.85 -6.70 23.48
CA ILE A 336 7.76 -7.14 24.89
C ILE A 336 9.02 -6.86 25.71
N TYR A 337 10.15 -6.60 25.04
CA TYR A 337 11.42 -6.28 25.69
C TYR A 337 11.68 -4.77 25.70
N ALA A 338 10.73 -4.02 26.26
CA ALA A 338 10.82 -2.56 26.38
C ALA A 338 9.97 -2.05 27.55
N LEU A 339 10.26 -0.84 28.03
CA LEU A 339 9.38 -0.16 28.98
C LEU A 339 8.08 0.27 28.27
N ASN A 340 6.96 0.32 29.00
CA ASN A 340 5.65 0.66 28.42
C ASN A 340 5.65 1.96 27.60
N GLN A 341 6.44 2.96 28.00
CA GLN A 341 6.57 4.25 27.30
C GLN A 341 7.29 4.14 25.95
N GLN A 342 8.06 3.08 25.74
CA GLN A 342 8.83 2.80 24.52
C GLN A 342 8.10 1.86 23.56
N ILE A 343 7.00 1.24 24.00
CA ILE A 343 6.17 0.37 23.16
C ILE A 343 5.32 1.27 22.26
N ARG A 344 5.70 1.33 20.98
CA ARG A 344 5.03 2.11 19.94
C ARG A 344 5.05 1.36 18.61
N ARG A 345 3.89 0.93 18.15
CA ARG A 345 3.69 0.35 16.80
C ARG A 345 3.15 1.40 15.84
N GLU A 346 3.96 2.43 15.61
CA GLU A 346 3.65 3.64 14.82
C GLU A 346 3.44 3.41 13.32
N GLY A 347 3.68 2.19 12.82
CA GLY A 347 3.60 1.85 11.40
C GLY A 347 4.88 2.19 10.62
N PRO A 348 4.87 1.96 9.30
CA PRO A 348 6.04 2.12 8.44
C PRO A 348 6.34 3.59 8.15
N GLU A 349 7.63 3.91 8.09
CA GLU A 349 8.15 5.18 7.61
C GLU A 349 9.04 4.95 6.42
N LEU A 350 8.70 5.58 5.30
CA LEU A 350 9.53 5.55 4.13
C LEU A 350 10.71 6.52 4.34
N LEU A 351 11.91 5.98 4.54
CA LEU A 351 13.13 6.73 4.83
C LEU A 351 13.75 7.29 3.57
N GLU A 352 13.80 6.47 2.52
CA GLU A 352 14.45 6.78 1.25
C GLU A 352 13.78 5.98 0.12
N THR A 353 13.70 6.57 -1.06
CA THR A 353 13.37 5.87 -2.31
C THR A 353 14.45 6.10 -3.34
N CYS A 354 14.68 5.08 -4.15
CA CYS A 354 15.72 5.11 -5.16
C CYS A 354 15.21 4.56 -6.49
N ASP A 355 15.94 4.87 -7.56
CA ASP A 355 15.73 4.30 -8.88
C ASP A 355 17.07 3.95 -9.55
N PHE A 356 17.01 3.11 -10.58
CA PHE A 356 18.18 2.71 -11.35
C PHE A 356 18.52 3.74 -12.41
N ASN A 357 19.74 4.26 -12.35
CA ASN A 357 20.30 5.09 -13.40
C ASN A 357 21.15 4.23 -14.34
N ALA A 358 20.53 3.77 -15.43
CA ALA A 358 21.18 2.93 -16.45
C ALA A 358 22.41 3.60 -17.10
N ALA A 359 22.44 4.94 -17.19
CA ALA A 359 23.58 5.65 -17.77
C ALA A 359 24.81 5.65 -16.86
N ARG A 360 24.59 5.50 -15.54
CA ARG A 360 25.65 5.52 -14.51
C ARG A 360 25.91 4.16 -13.88
N ASN A 361 25.11 3.13 -14.20
CA ASN A 361 25.10 1.84 -13.52
C ASN A 361 25.10 2.00 -11.99
N ALA A 362 24.15 2.80 -11.49
CA ALA A 362 24.05 3.14 -10.09
C ALA A 362 22.59 3.19 -9.62
N ILE A 363 22.38 2.92 -8.33
CA ILE A 363 21.13 3.25 -7.65
C ILE A 363 21.24 4.68 -7.15
N GLU A 364 20.31 5.53 -7.57
CA GLU A 364 20.27 6.94 -7.18
C GLU A 364 19.07 7.21 -6.27
N THR A 365 19.33 7.89 -5.17
CA THR A 365 18.28 8.39 -4.29
C THR A 365 17.45 9.43 -5.02
N LEU A 366 16.13 9.21 -5.06
CA LEU A 366 15.19 10.15 -5.64
C LEU A 366 14.99 11.37 -4.73
N PRO A 367 14.55 12.51 -5.28
CA PRO A 367 14.14 13.65 -4.46
C PRO A 367 13.08 13.27 -3.43
N ASN A 368 13.00 14.04 -2.33
CA ASN A 368 12.02 13.81 -1.26
C ASN A 368 10.55 13.96 -1.72
N GLU A 369 10.33 14.61 -2.87
CA GLU A 369 9.03 14.75 -3.51
C GLU A 369 9.09 14.10 -4.88
N ILE A 370 8.51 12.91 -4.99
CA ILE A 370 8.38 12.20 -6.25
C ILE A 370 7.02 12.54 -6.87
N SER A 371 7.00 12.68 -8.20
CA SER A 371 5.74 12.80 -8.91
C SER A 371 5.02 11.47 -8.92
N ASP A 372 3.79 11.47 -8.46
CA ASP A 372 2.85 10.35 -8.53
C ASP A 372 1.88 10.47 -9.71
N GLN A 373 2.20 11.36 -10.65
CA GLN A 373 1.46 11.60 -11.89
C GLN A 373 -0.01 12.00 -11.69
N HIS A 374 -0.48 12.27 -10.46
CA HIS A 374 -1.90 12.55 -10.24
C HIS A 374 -2.35 13.83 -10.95
N VAL A 375 -1.54 14.90 -10.92
CA VAL A 375 -1.85 16.15 -11.64
C VAL A 375 -1.91 15.93 -13.15
N ASN A 376 -0.95 15.18 -13.71
CA ASN A 376 -0.92 14.85 -15.13
C ASN A 376 -2.15 14.03 -15.54
N TYR A 377 -2.52 13.03 -14.73
CA TYR A 377 -3.74 12.27 -14.92
C TYR A 377 -4.98 13.16 -14.90
N LEU A 378 -5.16 13.98 -13.85
CA LEU A 378 -6.33 14.85 -13.69
C LEU A 378 -6.46 15.85 -14.83
N THR A 379 -5.35 16.44 -15.27
CA THR A 379 -5.31 17.34 -16.42
C THR A 379 -5.67 16.59 -17.71
N GLY A 380 -5.13 15.38 -17.90
CA GLY A 380 -5.38 14.54 -19.07
C GLY A 380 -6.84 14.10 -19.21
N VAL A 381 -7.58 13.97 -18.11
CA VAL A 381 -9.02 13.68 -18.11
C VAL A 381 -9.89 14.95 -18.08
N GLY A 382 -9.30 16.14 -18.24
CA GLY A 382 -10.02 17.41 -18.37
C GLY A 382 -10.44 18.06 -17.06
N CYS A 383 -9.83 17.73 -15.92
CA CYS A 383 -10.11 18.42 -14.65
C CYS A 383 -9.67 19.89 -14.72
N THR A 384 -10.60 20.83 -14.54
CA THR A 384 -10.38 22.29 -14.56
C THR A 384 -10.16 22.88 -13.16
N CYS A 385 -10.37 22.09 -12.10
CA CYS A 385 -10.25 22.58 -10.73
C CYS A 385 -8.79 22.88 -10.37
N ASN A 386 -8.44 24.17 -10.35
CA ASN A 386 -7.08 24.64 -10.05
C ASN A 386 -6.53 24.05 -8.74
N PHE A 387 -7.38 23.91 -7.71
CA PHE A 387 -6.94 23.35 -6.43
C PHE A 387 -6.44 21.90 -6.55
N LEU A 388 -7.13 21.07 -7.35
CA LEU A 388 -6.76 19.67 -7.53
C LEU A 388 -5.53 19.48 -8.43
N ILE A 389 -5.37 20.32 -9.45
CA ILE A 389 -4.25 20.23 -10.41
C ILE A 389 -3.00 21.03 -9.99
N THR A 390 -3.05 21.78 -8.90
CA THR A 390 -1.86 22.49 -8.36
C THR A 390 -1.00 21.52 -7.54
N HIS A 391 0.29 21.40 -7.87
CA HIS A 391 1.23 20.49 -7.18
C HIS A 391 1.46 20.86 -5.71
N GLN A 392 1.50 22.16 -5.41
CA GLN A 392 1.80 22.68 -4.07
C GLN A 392 0.69 22.40 -3.05
N ASN A 393 -0.53 22.13 -3.52
CA ASN A 393 -1.65 21.86 -2.63
C ASN A 393 -1.53 20.46 -2.04
N CYS A 394 -1.78 20.40 -0.73
CA CYS A 394 -1.65 19.19 0.06
C CYS A 394 -2.57 18.07 -0.44
N ILE A 395 -2.01 16.88 -0.61
CA ILE A 395 -2.73 15.68 -1.05
C ILE A 395 -3.91 15.33 -0.14
N LEU A 396 -3.77 15.48 1.18
CA LEU A 396 -4.86 15.17 2.13
C LEU A 396 -6.01 16.16 2.01
N GLU A 397 -5.71 17.40 1.63
CA GLU A 397 -6.71 18.43 1.43
C GLU A 397 -7.47 18.20 0.12
N LYS A 398 -6.78 17.73 -0.93
CA LYS A 398 -7.44 17.27 -2.17
C LYS A 398 -8.41 16.12 -1.88
N GLU A 399 -8.01 15.14 -1.07
CA GLU A 399 -8.88 14.03 -0.66
C GLU A 399 -10.10 14.51 0.16
N LYS A 400 -9.89 15.43 1.10
CA LYS A 400 -11.00 16.05 1.87
C LYS A 400 -11.95 16.82 0.96
N LEU A 401 -11.41 17.57 -0.01
CA LEU A 401 -12.18 18.43 -0.90
C LEU A 401 -13.14 17.60 -1.74
N VAL A 402 -12.63 16.54 -2.39
CA VAL A 402 -13.48 15.67 -3.21
C VAL A 402 -14.54 14.96 -2.39
N CYS A 403 -14.23 14.53 -1.16
CA CYS A 403 -15.19 13.86 -0.28
C CYS A 403 -16.31 14.81 0.16
N LEU A 404 -15.96 16.00 0.65
CA LEU A 404 -16.93 17.00 1.10
C LEU A 404 -17.84 17.45 -0.06
N THR A 405 -17.22 17.77 -1.19
CA THR A 405 -17.91 18.35 -2.35
C THR A 405 -18.84 17.36 -3.04
N SER A 406 -18.58 16.05 -2.91
CA SER A 406 -19.44 14.98 -3.44
C SER A 406 -20.37 14.34 -2.40
N GLY A 407 -20.43 14.89 -1.18
CA GLY A 407 -21.29 14.38 -0.11
C GLY A 407 -20.87 13.01 0.41
N LYS A 408 -19.63 12.58 0.16
CA LYS A 408 -19.08 11.31 0.63
C LYS A 408 -18.52 11.46 2.04
N ILE A 409 -19.41 11.70 2.99
CA ILE A 409 -19.10 11.84 4.42
C ILE A 409 -19.97 10.89 5.23
N ASP A 410 -19.40 10.35 6.31
CA ASP A 410 -20.10 9.47 7.24
C ASP A 410 -20.70 10.27 8.41
N LYS A 411 -21.98 10.03 8.68
CA LYS A 411 -22.83 10.81 9.60
C LYS A 411 -22.38 10.75 11.05
N GLU A 412 -21.72 9.67 11.45
CA GLU A 412 -21.37 9.42 12.86
C GLU A 412 -20.11 10.19 13.28
N LEU A 413 -19.46 10.85 12.33
CA LEU A 413 -18.16 11.49 12.54
C LEU A 413 -18.27 12.93 13.04
N GLY A 414 -19.35 13.64 12.71
CA GLY A 414 -19.55 15.04 13.08
C GLY A 414 -18.33 15.91 12.80
N SER A 415 -17.78 16.57 13.83
CA SER A 415 -16.59 17.44 13.74
C SER A 415 -15.29 16.69 13.43
N THR A 416 -15.24 15.37 13.59
CA THR A 416 -14.05 14.54 13.37
C THR A 416 -13.93 13.99 11.95
N TRP A 417 -14.86 14.35 11.04
CA TRP A 417 -14.91 13.82 9.67
C TRP A 417 -13.60 13.99 8.91
N SER A 418 -12.87 15.08 9.17
CA SER A 418 -11.62 15.41 8.47
C SER A 418 -10.39 14.68 9.02
N ASN A 419 -10.54 13.86 10.07
CA ASN A 419 -9.46 13.01 10.57
C ASN A 419 -9.09 11.96 9.50
N ILE A 420 -7.82 11.56 9.41
CA ILE A 420 -7.32 10.75 8.29
C ILE A 420 -8.11 9.42 8.09
N PRO A 421 -8.39 8.60 9.12
CA PRO A 421 -9.17 7.37 8.96
C PRO A 421 -10.62 7.59 8.51
N ASN A 422 -11.12 8.80 8.73
CA ASN A 422 -12.51 9.17 8.55
C ASN A 422 -12.81 9.68 7.13
N ILE A 423 -11.78 10.10 6.40
CA ILE A 423 -11.87 10.56 5.00
C ILE A 423 -12.28 9.38 4.12
N PHE A 424 -13.44 9.49 3.47
CA PHE A 424 -14.03 8.40 2.68
C PHE A 424 -13.11 7.84 1.59
N SER A 425 -12.37 8.70 0.90
CA SER A 425 -11.48 8.29 -0.18
C SER A 425 -10.25 7.51 0.30
N ILE A 426 -9.83 7.69 1.56
CA ILE A 426 -8.72 6.95 2.19
C ILE A 426 -9.15 5.54 2.65
N LYS A 427 -10.47 5.34 2.82
CA LYS A 427 -11.01 4.03 3.21
C LYS A 427 -10.98 3.06 2.04
N ILE A 428 -10.47 1.86 2.30
CA ILE A 428 -10.56 0.72 1.39
C ILE A 428 -11.59 -0.26 1.98
N ASN A 429 -12.44 -0.81 1.12
CA ASN A 429 -13.37 -1.88 1.50
C ASN A 429 -12.59 -3.21 1.59
N GLU A 430 -12.71 -3.95 2.69
CA GLU A 430 -11.96 -5.20 2.89
C GLU A 430 -12.30 -6.28 1.85
N ASP A 431 -13.50 -6.26 1.28
CA ASP A 431 -13.96 -7.26 0.31
C ASP A 431 -13.49 -6.99 -1.11
N SER A 432 -13.54 -5.73 -1.55
CA SER A 432 -13.22 -5.36 -2.93
C SER A 432 -11.84 -4.74 -3.12
N GLU A 433 -11.26 -4.24 -2.03
CA GLU A 433 -10.04 -3.44 -2.01
C GLU A 433 -9.99 -2.25 -2.97
N VAL A 434 -11.16 -1.77 -3.40
CA VAL A 434 -11.26 -0.67 -4.37
C VAL A 434 -10.61 0.59 -3.82
N ASN A 435 -9.69 1.16 -4.59
CA ASN A 435 -9.09 2.44 -4.30
C ASN A 435 -10.06 3.57 -4.65
N ARG A 436 -10.30 4.46 -3.69
CA ARG A 436 -11.18 5.61 -3.86
C ARG A 436 -10.44 6.95 -3.85
N ARG A 437 -9.11 6.95 -3.78
CA ARG A 437 -8.31 8.18 -3.70
C ARG A 437 -8.26 8.90 -5.04
N ILE A 438 -8.41 10.23 -5.00
CA ILE A 438 -8.18 11.07 -6.18
C ILE A 438 -6.69 11.24 -6.47
N THR A 439 -5.84 11.11 -5.44
CA THR A 439 -4.38 11.29 -5.52
C THR A 439 -3.59 10.00 -5.75
N PHE A 440 -4.24 8.82 -5.81
CA PHE A 440 -3.59 7.56 -6.19
C PHE A 440 -4.19 7.05 -7.50
N THR A 441 -3.50 7.29 -8.62
CA THR A 441 -4.04 7.14 -9.98
C THR A 441 -3.54 5.88 -10.71
N GLU A 442 -2.54 5.19 -10.15
CA GLU A 442 -2.01 3.94 -10.71
C GLU A 442 -3.05 2.82 -10.74
N ASP A 443 -3.98 2.78 -9.79
CA ASP A 443 -5.06 1.80 -9.76
C ASP A 443 -6.13 2.16 -10.82
N THR A 444 -6.18 1.39 -11.91
CA THR A 444 -7.13 1.59 -13.00
C THR A 444 -8.27 0.56 -13.02
N TYR A 445 -8.64 0.01 -11.87
CA TYR A 445 -9.87 -0.80 -11.80
C TYR A 445 -11.09 0.06 -12.19
N PRO A 446 -12.12 -0.52 -12.85
CA PRO A 446 -13.30 0.22 -13.26
C PRO A 446 -13.97 1.02 -12.13
N ASP A 447 -14.08 0.43 -10.94
CA ASP A 447 -14.70 1.09 -9.79
C ASP A 447 -13.85 2.26 -9.27
N SER A 448 -12.52 2.10 -9.26
CA SER A 448 -11.58 3.17 -8.88
C SER A 448 -11.66 4.34 -9.87
N LEU A 449 -11.73 4.05 -11.17
CA LEU A 449 -11.90 5.04 -12.23
C LEU A 449 -13.25 5.74 -12.12
N ALA A 450 -14.34 4.99 -11.96
CA ALA A 450 -15.68 5.54 -11.82
C ALA A 450 -15.79 6.49 -10.62
N GLN A 451 -15.17 6.13 -9.49
CA GLN A 451 -15.15 6.99 -8.31
C GLN A 451 -14.36 8.28 -8.54
N ARG A 452 -13.21 8.23 -9.23
CA ARG A 452 -12.43 9.43 -9.58
C ARG A 452 -13.18 10.31 -10.59
N SER A 453 -13.77 9.72 -11.63
CA SER A 453 -14.62 10.45 -12.59
C SER A 453 -15.76 11.16 -11.87
N ASN A 454 -16.44 10.49 -10.93
CA ASN A 454 -17.49 11.10 -10.15
C ASN A 454 -17.02 12.33 -9.36
N TYR A 455 -15.82 12.29 -8.76
CA TYR A 455 -15.26 13.47 -8.08
C TYR A 455 -14.98 14.62 -9.03
N ILE A 456 -14.40 14.33 -10.19
CA ILE A 456 -14.05 15.32 -11.20
C ILE A 456 -15.33 15.97 -11.75
N ASP A 457 -16.31 15.16 -12.14
CA ASP A 457 -17.59 15.62 -12.68
C ASP A 457 -18.35 16.48 -11.65
N THR A 458 -18.39 16.05 -10.39
CA THR A 458 -19.03 16.80 -9.31
C THR A 458 -18.41 18.19 -9.15
N ILE A 459 -17.07 18.27 -9.12
CA ILE A 459 -16.37 19.55 -8.95
C ILE A 459 -16.51 20.42 -10.19
N ALA A 460 -16.47 19.84 -11.40
CA ALA A 460 -16.68 20.56 -12.64
C ALA A 460 -18.09 21.17 -12.69
N VAL A 461 -19.13 20.43 -12.29
CA VAL A 461 -20.50 20.98 -12.20
C VAL A 461 -20.53 22.19 -11.27
N LEU A 462 -19.88 22.11 -10.11
CA LEU A 462 -19.86 23.22 -9.17
C LEU A 462 -19.08 24.43 -9.68
N ASN A 463 -17.85 24.25 -10.16
CA ASN A 463 -16.99 25.34 -10.60
C ASN A 463 -17.47 25.98 -11.91
N ASP A 464 -17.99 25.19 -12.85
CA ASP A 464 -18.23 25.64 -14.22
C ASP A 464 -19.70 26.04 -14.46
N TYR A 465 -20.63 25.58 -13.61
CA TYR A 465 -22.07 25.84 -13.78
C TYR A 465 -22.73 26.43 -12.54
N VAL A 466 -22.53 25.86 -11.35
CA VAL A 466 -23.24 26.33 -10.14
C VAL A 466 -22.66 27.64 -9.63
N LEU A 467 -21.35 27.70 -9.37
CA LEU A 467 -20.72 28.89 -8.79
C LEU A 467 -20.76 30.12 -9.71
N PRO A 468 -20.66 29.99 -11.05
CA PRO A 468 -20.86 31.12 -11.97
C PRO A 468 -22.31 31.57 -12.09
N ASP A 469 -23.29 30.66 -11.97
CA ASP A 469 -24.71 30.99 -12.05
C ASP A 469 -25.23 31.52 -10.70
N LYS A 470 -25.30 32.85 -10.57
CA LYS A 470 -25.72 33.49 -9.32
C LYS A 470 -27.23 33.35 -9.05
N ASP A 471 -28.02 32.93 -10.02
CA ASP A 471 -29.47 32.79 -9.87
C ASP A 471 -29.84 31.49 -9.14
N VAL A 472 -28.97 30.48 -9.16
CA VAL A 472 -29.20 29.22 -8.43
C VAL A 472 -28.85 29.29 -6.94
N TYR A 473 -28.29 30.41 -6.47
CA TYR A 473 -27.88 30.55 -5.07
C TYR A 473 -29.12 30.76 -4.19
N PRO A 474 -29.35 29.89 -3.19
CA PRO A 474 -30.45 30.08 -2.25
C PRO A 474 -30.17 31.23 -1.27
N ASP A 475 -31.22 31.63 -0.55
CA ASP A 475 -31.19 32.70 0.46
C ASP A 475 -30.08 32.50 1.52
N SER A 476 -29.72 31.25 1.81
CA SER A 476 -28.69 30.91 2.79
C SER A 476 -27.25 31.22 2.38
N ILE A 477 -27.02 31.62 1.12
CA ILE A 477 -25.70 32.06 0.62
C ILE A 477 -25.85 33.24 -0.36
N ALA A 478 -26.93 34.02 -0.27
CA ALA A 478 -27.23 35.08 -1.22
C ALA A 478 -26.19 36.21 -1.23
N ASP A 479 -25.54 36.47 -0.10
CA ASP A 479 -24.41 37.41 0.04
C ASP A 479 -23.25 37.10 -0.91
N LEU A 480 -23.03 35.82 -1.20
CA LEU A 480 -21.95 35.34 -2.06
C LEU A 480 -22.16 35.61 -3.55
N LYS A 481 -23.31 36.15 -3.96
CA LYS A 481 -23.60 36.49 -5.37
C LYS A 481 -22.64 37.55 -5.93
N THR A 482 -22.06 38.37 -5.06
CA THR A 482 -21.15 39.46 -5.44
C THR A 482 -19.71 39.00 -5.69
N ASP A 483 -19.34 37.81 -5.23
CA ASP A 483 -17.99 37.26 -5.35
C ASP A 483 -17.85 36.36 -6.58
N GLU A 484 -16.66 36.35 -7.18
CA GLU A 484 -16.23 35.29 -8.09
C GLU A 484 -15.65 34.14 -7.28
N LEU A 485 -16.30 32.98 -7.34
CA LEU A 485 -16.08 31.86 -6.42
C LEU A 485 -15.54 30.61 -7.10
N VAL A 486 -14.75 29.85 -6.36
CA VAL A 486 -14.23 28.54 -6.75
C VAL A 486 -14.25 27.57 -5.56
N ILE A 487 -14.30 26.27 -5.85
CA ILE A 487 -14.14 25.21 -4.84
C ILE A 487 -12.65 25.03 -4.49
N GLY A 488 -12.33 25.04 -3.20
CA GLY A 488 -10.95 24.84 -2.72
C GLY A 488 -10.77 25.05 -1.21
N TYR A 489 -9.52 24.97 -0.75
CA TYR A 489 -9.11 25.28 0.62
C TYR A 489 -7.92 26.24 0.63
N ASN A 490 -7.71 26.90 1.77
CA ASN A 490 -6.51 27.70 2.03
C ASN A 490 -5.89 27.30 3.37
N ALA A 491 -4.83 28.01 3.80
CA ALA A 491 -4.13 27.70 5.05
C ALA A 491 -5.03 27.73 6.30
N ASP A 492 -6.06 28.58 6.31
CA ASP A 492 -6.97 28.75 7.44
C ASP A 492 -8.04 27.65 7.51
N SER A 493 -8.27 26.89 6.42
CA SER A 493 -9.27 25.81 6.38
C SER A 493 -9.06 24.74 7.46
N ASN A 494 -7.83 24.56 7.96
CA ASN A 494 -7.55 23.64 9.05
C ASN A 494 -8.19 24.05 10.38
N ALA A 495 -8.36 25.35 10.64
CA ALA A 495 -8.93 25.86 11.89
C ALA A 495 -10.39 25.40 12.10
N ASP A 496 -11.11 25.19 11.01
CA ASP A 496 -12.52 24.79 11.01
C ASP A 496 -12.72 23.32 10.63
N ASN A 497 -11.66 22.50 10.70
CA ASN A 497 -11.70 21.10 10.27
C ASN A 497 -12.21 20.94 8.83
N TYR A 498 -11.82 21.86 7.95
CA TYR A 498 -12.13 21.86 6.50
C TYR A 498 -13.62 21.90 6.17
N LYS A 499 -14.48 22.39 7.08
CA LYS A 499 -15.94 22.42 6.87
C LYS A 499 -16.37 23.35 5.72
N PHE A 500 -15.56 24.34 5.36
CA PHE A 500 -15.87 25.32 4.31
C PHE A 500 -14.98 25.13 3.10
N ASN A 501 -15.58 24.88 1.93
CA ASN A 501 -14.89 24.52 0.68
C ASN A 501 -15.05 25.57 -0.44
N VAL A 502 -15.38 26.80 -0.08
CA VAL A 502 -15.58 27.89 -1.04
C VAL A 502 -14.54 28.98 -0.81
N LEU A 503 -13.86 29.37 -1.89
CA LEU A 503 -12.92 30.48 -1.92
C LEU A 503 -13.36 31.51 -2.97
N THR A 504 -12.91 32.74 -2.83
CA THR A 504 -12.86 33.67 -3.98
C THR A 504 -11.75 33.25 -4.93
N ILE A 505 -11.79 33.74 -6.18
CA ILE A 505 -10.70 33.51 -7.15
C ILE A 505 -9.32 34.01 -6.67
N THR A 506 -9.30 34.93 -5.69
CA THR A 506 -8.07 35.43 -5.06
C THR A 506 -7.56 34.55 -3.92
N GLY A 507 -8.30 33.49 -3.54
CA GLY A 507 -7.93 32.55 -2.48
C GLY A 507 -8.48 32.89 -1.09
N GLU A 508 -9.33 33.91 -0.99
CA GLU A 508 -9.96 34.29 0.28
C GLU A 508 -11.10 33.33 0.60
N ARG A 509 -11.15 32.82 1.84
CA ARG A 509 -12.14 31.85 2.27
C ARG A 509 -13.51 32.49 2.47
N ARG A 510 -14.57 31.80 2.05
CA ARG A 510 -15.96 32.14 2.37
C ARG A 510 -16.56 31.08 3.30
N ILE A 511 -17.40 31.54 4.24
CA ILE A 511 -18.10 30.67 5.19
C ILE A 511 -19.27 30.01 4.45
N ALA A 512 -19.01 28.95 3.69
CA ALA A 512 -20.06 28.17 3.05
C ALA A 512 -19.58 26.75 2.80
N THR A 513 -20.51 25.81 2.91
CA THR A 513 -20.28 24.40 2.57
C THR A 513 -21.17 24.06 1.38
N ILE A 514 -20.57 23.82 0.23
CA ILE A 514 -21.28 23.52 -1.01
C ILE A 514 -20.97 22.10 -1.46
N CYS A 515 -22.03 21.33 -1.73
CA CYS A 515 -21.93 19.95 -2.17
C CYS A 515 -22.80 19.74 -3.41
N PHE A 516 -22.37 18.88 -4.34
CA PHE A 516 -23.19 18.43 -5.47
C PHE A 516 -23.23 16.91 -5.55
N ILE A 517 -24.45 16.35 -5.56
CA ILE A 517 -24.67 14.89 -5.52
C ILE A 517 -25.32 14.33 -6.79
N GLY A 518 -25.49 15.14 -7.84
CA GLY A 518 -26.08 14.68 -9.10
C GLY A 518 -27.57 14.35 -8.99
N THR A 519 -28.02 13.36 -9.76
CA THR A 519 -29.42 12.91 -9.76
C THR A 519 -29.61 11.84 -8.69
N MET A 520 -30.14 12.23 -7.54
CA MET A 520 -30.38 11.34 -6.39
C MET A 520 -31.83 11.39 -5.91
N PRO A 521 -32.39 10.30 -5.35
CA PRO A 521 -33.70 10.33 -4.70
C PRO A 521 -33.78 11.35 -3.56
N ASP A 522 -34.96 11.92 -3.28
CA ASP A 522 -35.15 12.93 -2.23
C ASP A 522 -34.61 12.49 -0.87
N GLY A 523 -34.84 11.23 -0.49
CA GLY A 523 -34.32 10.68 0.76
C GLY A 523 -32.80 10.66 0.86
N VAL A 524 -32.05 10.63 -0.26
CA VAL A 524 -30.59 10.74 -0.27
C VAL A 524 -30.15 12.20 -0.18
N ILE A 525 -30.89 13.11 -0.82
CA ILE A 525 -30.65 14.56 -0.76
C ILE A 525 -30.80 15.05 0.68
N GLU A 526 -31.94 14.75 1.31
CA GLU A 526 -32.23 15.11 2.70
C GLU A 526 -31.16 14.57 3.65
N LYS A 527 -30.81 13.27 3.53
CA LYS A 527 -29.76 12.66 4.35
C LYS A 527 -28.40 13.34 4.17
N THR A 528 -28.01 13.66 2.93
CA THR A 528 -26.73 14.32 2.67
C THR A 528 -26.70 15.70 3.31
N PHE A 529 -27.78 16.46 3.17
CA PHE A 529 -27.92 17.79 3.78
C PHE A 529 -27.83 17.71 5.31
N ASP A 530 -28.58 16.81 5.94
CA ASP A 530 -28.54 16.59 7.39
C ASP A 530 -27.14 16.21 7.87
N PHE A 531 -26.42 15.35 7.14
CA PHE A 531 -25.07 14.92 7.50
C PHE A 531 -24.07 16.07 7.46
N LEU A 532 -24.17 16.93 6.44
CA LEU A 532 -23.31 18.10 6.34
C LEU A 532 -23.62 19.12 7.44
N GLN A 533 -24.88 19.33 7.79
CA GLN A 533 -25.25 20.19 8.92
C GLN A 533 -24.77 19.63 10.26
N ALA A 534 -24.78 18.31 10.44
CA ALA A 534 -24.32 17.66 11.66
C ALA A 534 -22.81 17.77 11.92
N MET A 535 -22.01 18.26 10.96
CA MET A 535 -20.60 18.60 11.18
C MET A 535 -20.41 19.84 12.07
N PHE A 536 -21.48 20.62 12.27
CA PHE A 536 -21.50 21.84 13.06
C PHE A 536 -22.22 21.61 14.39
N ASP A 537 -21.79 22.31 15.43
CA ASP A 537 -22.49 22.28 16.72
C ASP A 537 -23.93 22.81 16.56
N LYS A 538 -24.85 22.32 17.41
CA LYS A 538 -26.27 22.64 17.28
C LYS A 538 -26.56 24.14 17.27
N ASP A 539 -25.78 24.92 18.01
CA ASP A 539 -25.96 26.37 18.15
C ASP A 539 -25.08 27.18 17.19
N ASN A 540 -24.28 26.50 16.35
CA ASN A 540 -23.44 27.16 15.38
C ASN A 540 -24.26 27.58 14.16
N ASN A 541 -24.41 28.89 13.98
CA ASN A 541 -25.18 29.45 12.87
C ASN A 541 -24.56 29.12 11.49
N HIS A 542 -23.26 28.82 11.39
CA HIS A 542 -22.62 28.44 10.13
C HIS A 542 -23.25 27.20 9.48
N LYS A 543 -23.91 26.32 10.26
CA LYS A 543 -24.64 25.15 9.73
C LYS A 543 -25.76 25.54 8.76
N ARG A 544 -26.27 26.77 8.85
CA ARG A 544 -27.31 27.31 7.95
C ARG A 544 -26.76 27.63 6.56
N ARG A 545 -25.43 27.79 6.44
CA ARG A 545 -24.71 28.07 5.18
C ARG A 545 -24.23 26.80 4.46
N VAL A 546 -24.86 25.67 4.78
CA VAL A 546 -24.71 24.40 4.06
C VAL A 546 -25.71 24.37 2.90
N VAL A 547 -25.24 24.03 1.70
CA VAL A 547 -26.10 23.87 0.52
C VAL A 547 -25.75 22.60 -0.22
N VAL A 548 -26.75 21.77 -0.47
CA VAL A 548 -26.64 20.56 -1.30
C VAL A 548 -27.34 20.80 -2.63
N PHE A 549 -26.55 20.95 -3.69
CA PHE A 549 -27.04 21.01 -5.05
C PHE A 549 -27.27 19.61 -5.62
N TYR A 550 -28.31 19.46 -6.43
CA TYR A 550 -28.68 18.21 -7.09
C TYR A 550 -29.36 18.48 -8.43
N LYS A 551 -29.51 17.43 -9.24
CA LYS A 551 -30.10 17.53 -10.58
C LYS A 551 -31.47 16.86 -10.66
N ARG A 552 -32.40 17.51 -11.37
CA ARG A 552 -33.70 16.96 -11.80
C ARG A 552 -33.89 17.30 -13.28
N GLY A 553 -33.85 16.29 -14.15
CA GLY A 553 -33.80 16.54 -15.60
C GLY A 553 -32.55 17.35 -15.94
N ASN A 554 -32.71 18.52 -16.57
CA ASN A 554 -31.61 19.45 -16.88
C ASN A 554 -31.46 20.59 -15.87
N THR A 555 -32.31 20.65 -14.84
CA THR A 555 -32.32 21.75 -13.87
C THR A 555 -31.48 21.39 -12.66
N ILE A 556 -30.64 22.33 -12.23
CA ILE A 556 -29.95 22.28 -10.94
C ILE A 556 -30.85 22.90 -9.88
N LEU A 557 -31.05 22.18 -8.79
CA LEU A 557 -31.83 22.59 -7.63
C LEU A 557 -30.97 22.50 -6.38
N SER A 558 -31.39 23.16 -5.31
CA SER A 558 -30.66 23.21 -4.04
C SER A 558 -31.54 22.79 -2.86
N LYS A 559 -30.97 22.03 -1.93
CA LYS A 559 -31.48 21.83 -0.58
C LYS A 559 -30.66 22.68 0.39
N TYR A 560 -31.35 23.48 1.20
CA TYR A 560 -30.77 24.41 2.15
C TYR A 560 -31.72 24.65 3.34
N ASP A 561 -31.25 25.36 4.38
CA ASP A 561 -32.08 25.73 5.53
C ASP A 561 -32.99 26.91 5.20
N LEU A 562 -34.29 26.67 5.09
CA LEU A 562 -35.30 27.69 4.80
C LEU A 562 -35.41 28.76 5.91
N ASN A 563 -34.98 28.45 7.12
CA ASN A 563 -35.00 29.38 8.26
C ASN A 563 -33.71 30.21 8.37
N ALA A 564 -32.78 30.07 7.41
CA ALA A 564 -31.59 30.90 7.35
C ALA A 564 -31.92 32.39 7.17
N GLY A 565 -33.07 32.72 6.56
CA GLY A 565 -33.37 34.05 6.06
C GLY A 565 -32.51 34.41 4.85
N ASN A 566 -32.76 35.58 4.24
CA ASN A 566 -31.88 36.12 3.21
C ASN A 566 -30.63 36.70 3.89
N ILE A 567 -29.51 36.00 3.75
CA ILE A 567 -28.23 36.41 4.34
C ILE A 567 -27.59 37.40 3.37
N ALA A 568 -27.54 38.68 3.77
CA ALA A 568 -27.01 39.75 2.94
C ALA A 568 -25.54 40.11 3.25
N VAL A 569 -25.05 39.81 4.46
CA VAL A 569 -23.65 40.03 4.86
C VAL A 569 -23.14 38.88 5.73
N THR A 570 -21.91 38.41 5.49
CA THR A 570 -21.31 37.29 6.23
C THR A 570 -21.14 37.58 7.74
N SER A 571 -21.03 38.85 8.15
CA SER A 571 -20.94 39.28 9.56
C SER A 571 -22.16 38.95 10.40
N ASP A 572 -23.32 38.67 9.76
CA ASP A 572 -24.57 38.32 10.45
C ASP A 572 -24.50 36.98 11.19
N PHE A 573 -23.39 36.24 11.00
CA PHE A 573 -23.14 34.91 11.56
C PHE A 573 -21.99 34.88 12.58
N GLU A 574 -21.36 36.02 12.89
CA GLU A 574 -20.40 36.11 13.99
C GLU A 574 -21.14 35.98 15.34
N GLY A 575 -21.34 34.73 15.80
CA GLY A 575 -21.58 34.45 17.21
C GLY A 575 -20.39 34.93 18.06
N PRO A 576 -20.56 35.13 19.38
CA PRO A 576 -19.53 35.74 20.21
C PRO A 576 -18.21 34.99 20.05
N THR A 577 -17.18 35.71 19.60
CA THR A 577 -15.79 35.26 19.55
C THR A 577 -15.33 34.86 20.95
N PHE A 578 -15.55 33.60 21.31
CA PHE A 578 -14.86 32.99 22.43
C PHE A 578 -13.57 32.37 21.90
N LEU A 579 -12.49 33.15 22.05
CA LEU A 579 -11.05 32.83 22.04
C LEU A 579 -10.23 33.59 20.97
N LYS A 580 -9.58 34.67 21.45
CA LYS A 580 -8.20 35.00 21.10
C LYS A 580 -7.25 34.02 21.77
#